data_AF-A0A2A4B8B9-F1
#
_entry.id   AF-A0A2A4B8B9-F1
#
_cell.length_a   1.000
_cell.length_b   1.000
_cell.length_c   1.000
_cell.angle_alpha   90.00
_cell.angle_beta   90.00
_cell.angle_gamma   90.00
#
_symmetry.space_group_name_H-M   'P 1'
#
loop_
_entity.id
_entity.type
_entity.pdbx_description
1 polymer ?
#
loop_
_entity_poly.entity_id
_entity_poly.type
_entity_poly.pdbx_seq_one_letter_code
_entity_poly.pdbx_strand_id
1 'polypeptide(L)'
;MKIALLASTLVLAAAPAFSQSSPEDNDKLPVQAHFYELTPLKPGPDFAASLKVPAGYRAAVWASDLGNSRVMALAPDGSVYVSRRSEADIVRLMDADGDGRADGPPRVIVNRPGLHGLTIHDDMLYFMTAKEVFRAPLRPDGGIGAVETLIDDLPDAGQHPNRTLAVGPDQMLYISAGSTCNACDETSQESATLVRASLDGKTRQLWASGLRNTIGFGWHPRTGELWGWDQGIDWLGNDLQREEVNKIERGKRYGWPYVFEDGKRNPQDEPPGGLTAAQWAAASTDPTLMHVAHSAGMQMAFHPGGGFGPDVAGDAFVALRGSWNRKPASGYGLARIRFDAEGQATRVEAFVSGFMSRDGTGQYGRPCGVAVMRDGSILLSDDANGVIYRITYDGASGRAAPLAAPSGPMLEQAARGTNVPLALARPETRASGSARLTVGAAAFSANGSIPREHSEYGLGISPALNWSAVPNAASYAILVEDPDGSAKPVVHWVAWNIPAGTTRLPEGLQERDRLDGGPLEGIMQGAGGLGTVGWYGPRPQKGDAPHHYHFEVLALDRQLDLPLGATRDQLLAAAAGHVIATGNLVGTYAEPK
;
A
#
# COMPACT_ATOMS: atom_id res chain seq x y z
N MET A 1 61.99 -44.61 29.79
CA MET A 1 61.62 -44.56 28.35
C MET A 1 60.20 -45.05 28.20
N LYS A 2 59.24 -44.13 28.01
CA LYS A 2 57.81 -44.44 27.85
C LYS A 2 57.49 -44.40 26.35
N ILE A 3 56.90 -45.48 25.85
CA ILE A 3 56.45 -45.64 24.46
C ILE A 3 55.05 -45.03 24.35
N ALA A 4 54.87 -44.09 23.42
CA ALA A 4 53.61 -43.40 23.16
C ALA A 4 52.78 -44.17 22.11
N LEU A 5 51.50 -44.39 22.42
CA LEU A 5 50.50 -44.95 21.52
C LEU A 5 49.87 -43.82 20.69
N LEU A 6 49.89 -43.93 19.36
CA LEU A 6 49.14 -43.04 18.46
C LEU A 6 47.64 -43.42 18.51
N ALA A 7 46.78 -42.44 18.79
CA ALA A 7 45.34 -42.54 18.62
C ALA A 7 44.91 -41.70 17.41
N SER A 8 44.25 -42.34 16.46
CA SER A 8 43.70 -41.75 15.23
C SER A 8 42.41 -41.00 15.55
N THR A 9 42.36 -39.70 15.31
CA THR A 9 41.16 -38.86 15.45
C THR A 9 40.32 -38.90 14.18
N LEU A 10 39.11 -39.44 14.28
CA LEU A 10 38.05 -39.33 13.28
C LEU A 10 37.46 -37.91 13.36
N VAL A 11 37.58 -37.13 12.29
CA VAL A 11 36.92 -35.81 12.18
C VAL A 11 35.52 -36.04 11.61
N LEU A 12 34.50 -35.92 12.47
CA LEU A 12 33.10 -35.84 12.05
C LEU A 12 32.83 -34.41 11.57
N ALA A 13 32.58 -34.24 10.27
CA ALA A 13 32.12 -32.96 9.72
C ALA A 13 30.66 -32.74 10.14
N ALA A 14 30.45 -31.81 11.09
CA ALA A 14 29.11 -31.32 11.41
C ALA A 14 28.68 -30.33 10.32
N ALA A 15 27.70 -30.73 9.51
CA ALA A 15 26.95 -29.78 8.69
C ALA A 15 26.12 -28.89 9.63
N PRO A 16 26.03 -27.56 9.39
CA PRO A 16 25.15 -26.72 10.18
C PRO A 16 23.71 -27.13 9.87
N ALA A 17 23.03 -27.68 10.88
CA ALA A 17 21.58 -27.79 10.84
C ALA A 17 21.03 -26.36 10.77
N PHE A 18 20.33 -26.03 9.68
CA PHE A 18 19.44 -24.88 9.66
C PHE A 18 18.40 -25.12 10.76
N SER A 19 18.55 -24.40 11.87
CA SER A 19 17.56 -24.41 12.94
C SER A 19 16.26 -23.86 12.37
N GLN A 20 15.29 -24.74 12.16
CA GLN A 20 13.89 -24.33 12.03
C GLN A 20 13.50 -23.72 13.38
N SER A 21 13.24 -22.42 13.43
CA SER A 21 12.65 -21.80 14.61
C SER A 21 11.28 -22.42 14.83
N SER A 22 11.12 -23.06 15.99
CA SER A 22 9.84 -23.60 16.43
C SER A 22 8.90 -22.44 16.79
N PRO A 23 7.58 -22.56 16.66
CA PRO A 23 6.62 -21.62 17.24
C PRO A 23 6.86 -21.34 18.74
N GLU A 24 7.57 -22.22 19.45
CA GLU A 24 7.99 -22.04 20.85
C GLU A 24 9.05 -20.94 21.05
N ASP A 25 9.74 -20.47 20.00
CA ASP A 25 10.65 -19.31 20.07
C ASP A 25 9.90 -17.96 20.10
N ASN A 26 8.57 -17.95 19.92
CA ASN A 26 7.73 -16.74 19.99
C ASN A 26 7.44 -16.28 21.42
N ASP A 27 7.69 -17.13 22.41
CA ASP A 27 7.60 -16.76 23.81
C ASP A 27 8.97 -16.32 24.32
N LYS A 28 9.12 -15.01 24.55
CA LYS A 28 10.09 -14.33 25.45
C LYS A 28 11.29 -13.62 24.80
N LEU A 29 11.07 -12.76 23.80
CA LEU A 29 11.97 -11.61 23.65
C LEU A 29 11.40 -10.42 24.42
N PRO A 30 12.10 -9.92 25.48
CA PRO A 30 11.65 -8.74 26.19
C PRO A 30 11.65 -7.55 25.23
N VAL A 31 10.46 -7.00 24.97
CA VAL A 31 10.28 -5.75 24.24
C VAL A 31 10.71 -4.60 25.15
N GLN A 32 11.81 -3.94 24.81
CA GLN A 32 12.16 -2.66 25.44
C GLN A 32 11.37 -1.54 24.77
N ALA A 33 10.21 -1.23 25.37
CA ALA A 33 9.37 -0.12 24.99
C ALA A 33 9.93 1.20 25.54
N HIS A 34 10.18 2.17 24.67
CA HIS A 34 10.56 3.53 25.07
C HIS A 34 9.45 4.50 24.72
N PHE A 35 8.66 4.92 25.72
CA PHE A 35 7.78 6.07 25.55
C PHE A 35 8.56 7.34 25.86
N TYR A 36 8.74 8.20 24.86
CA TYR A 36 9.42 9.48 25.03
C TYR A 36 8.57 10.60 24.44
N GLU A 37 7.60 11.05 25.23
CA GLU A 37 6.80 12.21 24.89
C GLU A 37 7.59 13.48 25.18
N LEU A 38 8.00 14.13 24.10
CA LEU A 38 8.66 15.43 24.16
C LEU A 38 7.67 16.51 24.61
N THR A 39 8.16 17.47 25.39
CA THR A 39 7.38 18.62 25.88
C THR A 39 7.05 19.57 24.72
N PRO A 40 5.77 19.81 24.39
CA PRO A 40 5.41 20.81 23.39
C PRO A 40 5.87 22.21 23.81
N LEU A 41 6.58 22.90 22.93
CA LEU A 41 7.08 24.25 23.11
C LEU A 41 6.42 25.19 22.11
N LYS A 42 6.08 26.40 22.57
CA LYS A 42 5.56 27.44 21.69
C LYS A 42 6.71 28.14 20.97
N PRO A 43 6.76 28.14 19.63
CA PRO A 43 7.78 28.88 18.90
C PRO A 43 7.63 30.39 19.11
N GLY A 44 8.76 31.09 19.30
CA GLY A 44 8.79 32.56 19.34
C GLY A 44 8.71 33.20 17.95
N PRO A 45 8.60 34.53 17.85
CA PRO A 45 8.44 35.24 16.57
C PRO A 45 9.56 34.96 15.55
N ASP A 46 10.80 34.84 16.03
CA ASP A 46 11.98 34.62 15.19
C ASP A 46 12.29 33.13 14.94
N PHE A 47 11.42 32.22 15.42
CA PHE A 47 11.68 30.79 15.36
C PHE A 47 11.89 30.29 13.92
N ALA A 48 11.06 30.73 12.97
CA ALA A 48 11.17 30.33 11.58
C ALA A 48 12.56 30.66 10.99
N ALA A 49 13.09 31.85 11.29
CA ALA A 49 14.43 32.26 10.84
C ALA A 49 15.57 31.50 11.54
N SER A 50 15.29 30.88 12.70
CA SER A 50 16.25 30.06 13.44
C SER A 50 16.33 28.61 12.95
N LEU A 51 15.37 28.17 12.10
CA LEU A 51 15.39 26.84 11.51
C LEU A 51 16.65 26.66 10.65
N LYS A 52 17.24 25.47 10.76
CA LYS A 52 18.42 25.10 9.97
C LYS A 52 17.98 24.65 8.59
N VAL A 53 18.43 25.37 7.58
CA VAL A 53 18.19 25.11 6.16
C VAL A 53 19.51 25.15 5.38
N PRO A 54 19.60 24.54 4.18
CA PRO A 54 20.80 24.62 3.36
C PRO A 54 21.16 26.06 2.98
N ALA A 55 22.43 26.29 2.64
CA ALA A 55 22.89 27.60 2.21
C ALA A 55 22.06 28.15 1.03
N GLY A 56 21.69 29.43 1.11
CA GLY A 56 20.86 30.12 0.13
C GLY A 56 19.36 29.89 0.28
N TYR A 57 18.92 29.08 1.24
CA TYR A 57 17.51 28.94 1.59
C TYR A 57 17.17 29.76 2.84
N ARG A 58 15.90 30.13 2.96
CA ARG A 58 15.31 30.80 4.13
C ARG A 58 13.95 30.21 4.46
N ALA A 59 13.61 30.18 5.74
CA ALA A 59 12.30 29.79 6.24
C ALA A 59 11.60 30.99 6.90
N ALA A 60 10.33 31.18 6.59
CA ALA A 60 9.49 32.24 7.16
C ALA A 60 8.10 31.69 7.50
N VAL A 61 7.37 32.36 8.40
CA VAL A 61 5.97 32.03 8.67
C VAL A 61 5.10 32.51 7.50
N TRP A 62 4.40 31.58 6.87
CA TRP A 62 3.42 31.84 5.82
C TRP A 62 2.02 32.09 6.40
N ALA A 63 1.58 31.23 7.33
CA ALA A 63 0.29 31.34 8.01
C ALA A 63 0.41 30.85 9.46
N SER A 64 -0.44 31.37 10.35
CA SER A 64 -0.49 31.02 11.77
C SER A 64 -1.93 30.86 12.26
N ASP A 65 -2.08 30.45 13.53
CA ASP A 65 -3.36 30.34 14.22
C ASP A 65 -4.34 29.36 13.57
N LEU A 66 -3.77 28.32 12.94
CA LEU A 66 -4.54 27.36 12.17
C LEU A 66 -4.99 26.15 12.98
N GLY A 67 -4.44 25.89 14.17
CA GLY A 67 -4.73 24.66 14.92
C GLY A 67 -4.08 23.42 14.28
N ASN A 68 -4.73 22.26 14.28
CA ASN A 68 -4.14 21.00 13.82
C ASN A 68 -3.98 20.91 12.29
N SER A 69 -3.05 21.67 11.71
CA SER A 69 -2.81 21.76 10.25
C SER A 69 -2.08 20.54 9.71
N ARG A 70 -2.81 19.67 8.99
CA ARG A 70 -2.31 18.36 8.52
C ARG A 70 -1.89 18.40 7.06
N VAL A 71 -2.66 17.78 6.17
CA VAL A 71 -2.33 17.60 4.75
C VAL A 71 -2.70 18.87 3.99
N MET A 72 -1.96 19.20 2.93
CA MET A 72 -2.20 20.38 2.09
C MET A 72 -2.40 20.00 0.63
N ALA A 73 -3.30 20.70 -0.07
CA ALA A 73 -3.45 20.62 -1.53
C ALA A 73 -3.41 22.02 -2.14
N LEU A 74 -2.67 22.17 -3.24
CA LEU A 74 -2.56 23.43 -3.99
C LEU A 74 -3.60 23.46 -5.12
N ALA A 75 -4.36 24.54 -5.22
CA ALA A 75 -5.33 24.76 -6.28
C ALA A 75 -4.73 25.52 -7.50
N PRO A 76 -5.39 25.44 -8.68
CA PRO A 76 -5.00 26.18 -9.88
C PRO A 76 -5.15 27.72 -9.80
N ASP A 77 -5.60 28.29 -8.68
CA ASP A 77 -5.53 29.74 -8.44
C ASP A 77 -4.35 30.14 -7.54
N GLY A 78 -3.61 29.17 -6.99
CA GLY A 78 -2.52 29.39 -6.04
C GLY A 78 -2.96 29.29 -4.57
N SER A 79 -4.24 29.02 -4.31
CA SER A 79 -4.75 28.82 -2.96
C SER A 79 -4.34 27.47 -2.40
N VAL A 80 -4.21 27.41 -1.08
CA VAL A 80 -3.84 26.21 -0.35
C VAL A 80 -5.03 25.76 0.50
N TYR A 81 -5.42 24.50 0.32
CA TYR A 81 -6.44 23.83 1.12
C TYR A 81 -5.74 22.98 2.17
N VAL A 82 -6.15 23.08 3.42
CA VAL A 82 -5.50 22.43 4.56
C VAL A 82 -6.53 21.64 5.34
N SER A 83 -6.30 20.34 5.55
CA SER A 83 -7.12 19.57 6.47
C SER A 83 -6.74 19.85 7.91
N ARG A 84 -7.77 19.97 8.76
CA ARG A 84 -7.62 20.20 10.19
C ARG A 84 -8.46 19.19 10.95
N ARG A 85 -7.81 18.09 11.35
CA ARG A 85 -8.51 16.90 11.86
C ARG A 85 -9.19 17.17 13.19
N SER A 86 -8.51 17.87 14.10
CA SER A 86 -9.03 18.20 15.43
C SER A 86 -10.17 19.22 15.37
N GLU A 87 -10.10 20.14 14.41
CA GLU A 87 -11.10 21.17 14.13
C GLU A 87 -12.26 20.65 13.28
N ALA A 88 -12.13 19.44 12.72
CA ALA A 88 -13.11 18.79 11.85
C ALA A 88 -13.44 19.59 10.59
N ASP A 89 -12.43 20.18 9.93
CA ASP A 89 -12.66 20.96 8.71
C ASP A 89 -11.51 20.91 7.68
N ILE A 90 -11.82 21.43 6.48
CA ILE A 90 -10.82 21.85 5.49
C ILE A 90 -10.96 23.36 5.35
N VAL A 91 -9.84 24.07 5.47
CA VAL A 91 -9.77 25.53 5.25
C VAL A 91 -9.03 25.88 3.98
N ARG A 92 -9.37 27.02 3.39
CA ARG A 92 -8.65 27.66 2.27
C ARG A 92 -7.87 28.86 2.77
N LEU A 93 -6.63 28.97 2.29
CA LEU A 93 -5.69 30.06 2.52
C LEU A 93 -5.17 30.57 1.16
N MET A 94 -4.86 31.86 1.05
CA MET A 94 -4.38 32.47 -0.20
C MET A 94 -3.44 33.62 0.10
N ASP A 95 -2.37 33.75 -0.68
CA ASP A 95 -1.45 34.90 -0.73
C ASP A 95 -1.87 35.73 -1.96
N ALA A 96 -2.81 36.66 -1.77
CA ALA A 96 -3.48 37.39 -2.86
C ALA A 96 -2.67 38.61 -3.32
N ASP A 97 -1.91 39.23 -2.42
CA ASP A 97 -1.03 40.36 -2.76
C ASP A 97 0.39 39.93 -3.15
N GLY A 98 0.76 38.66 -2.94
CA GLY A 98 2.05 38.10 -3.32
C GLY A 98 3.19 38.48 -2.38
N ASP A 99 2.89 38.94 -1.16
CA ASP A 99 3.89 39.43 -0.21
C ASP A 99 4.72 38.31 0.44
N GLY A 100 4.31 37.06 0.25
CA GLY A 100 4.98 35.93 0.88
C GLY A 100 4.18 35.25 1.99
N ARG A 101 2.97 35.70 2.31
CA ARG A 101 2.15 35.25 3.46
C ARG A 101 0.70 35.00 3.06
N ALA A 102 -0.02 34.23 3.86
CA ALA A 102 -1.46 34.06 3.66
C ALA A 102 -2.23 35.28 4.17
N ASP A 103 -3.18 35.73 3.36
CA ASP A 103 -4.05 36.87 3.63
C ASP A 103 -5.32 36.48 4.39
N GLY A 104 -5.67 37.32 5.38
CA GLY A 104 -6.92 37.21 6.12
C GLY A 104 -7.06 35.93 6.95
N PRO A 105 -8.24 35.71 7.56
CA PRO A 105 -8.51 34.49 8.32
C PRO A 105 -8.75 33.28 7.40
N PRO A 106 -8.44 32.05 7.87
CA PRO A 106 -8.77 30.82 7.13
C PRO A 106 -10.28 30.73 6.85
N ARG A 107 -10.64 30.46 5.60
CA ARG A 107 -12.03 30.22 5.21
C ARG A 107 -12.35 28.74 5.27
N VAL A 108 -13.30 28.34 6.10
CA VAL A 108 -13.80 26.94 6.15
C VAL A 108 -14.55 26.61 4.86
N ILE A 109 -14.17 25.50 4.22
CA ILE A 109 -14.74 25.02 2.94
C ILE A 109 -15.48 23.69 3.13
N VAL A 110 -14.99 22.82 4.02
CA VAL A 110 -15.64 21.56 4.41
C VAL A 110 -15.71 21.50 5.93
N ASN A 111 -16.83 21.05 6.49
CA ASN A 111 -16.94 20.71 7.92
C ASN A 111 -17.32 19.23 8.03
N ARG A 112 -16.38 18.39 8.47
CA ARG A 112 -16.52 16.94 8.60
C ARG A 112 -15.52 16.39 9.62
N PRO A 113 -15.94 15.58 10.60
CA PRO A 113 -15.02 14.94 11.54
C PRO A 113 -14.15 13.88 10.86
N GLY A 114 -12.95 13.67 11.41
CA GLY A 114 -12.06 12.58 10.97
C GLY A 114 -11.35 12.83 9.63
N LEU A 115 -11.43 14.04 9.08
CA LEU A 115 -10.71 14.43 7.86
C LEU A 115 -9.20 14.27 8.03
N HIS A 116 -8.53 13.80 6.97
CA HIS A 116 -7.08 13.79 6.90
C HIS A 116 -6.58 14.08 5.47
N GLY A 117 -6.69 13.12 4.56
CA GLY A 117 -6.23 13.27 3.18
C GLY A 117 -7.11 14.19 2.35
N LEU A 118 -6.48 14.98 1.49
CA LEU A 118 -7.12 15.71 0.41
C LEU A 118 -6.18 15.86 -0.80
N THR A 119 -6.76 15.99 -1.98
CA THR A 119 -6.06 16.36 -3.21
C THR A 119 -7.00 17.15 -4.13
N ILE A 120 -6.44 17.93 -5.05
CA ILE A 120 -7.19 18.67 -6.06
C ILE A 120 -6.74 18.20 -7.43
N HIS A 121 -7.70 17.84 -8.28
CA HIS A 121 -7.45 17.36 -9.64
C HIS A 121 -8.63 17.73 -10.54
N ASP A 122 -8.36 18.27 -11.73
CA ASP A 122 -9.38 18.70 -12.72
C ASP A 122 -10.58 19.48 -12.12
N ASP A 123 -10.28 20.53 -11.35
CA ASP A 123 -11.26 21.37 -10.64
C ASP A 123 -12.17 20.59 -9.68
N MET A 124 -11.74 19.42 -9.19
CA MET A 124 -12.43 18.65 -8.15
C MET A 124 -11.56 18.58 -6.90
N LEU A 125 -12.17 18.85 -5.75
CA LEU A 125 -11.59 18.54 -4.45
C LEU A 125 -11.97 17.10 -4.08
N TYR A 126 -10.97 16.23 -3.95
CA TYR A 126 -11.13 14.91 -3.35
C TYR A 126 -10.63 14.96 -1.91
N PHE A 127 -11.37 14.34 -0.99
CA PHE A 127 -11.00 14.32 0.42
C PHE A 127 -11.53 13.06 1.11
N MET A 128 -10.93 12.68 2.23
CA MET A 128 -11.30 11.44 2.92
C MET A 128 -11.33 11.55 4.44
N THR A 129 -12.14 10.68 5.03
CA THR A 129 -12.04 10.28 6.44
C THR A 129 -11.30 8.95 6.55
N ALA A 130 -11.31 8.34 7.74
CA ALA A 130 -10.75 7.00 7.92
C ALA A 130 -11.44 5.94 7.07
N LYS A 131 -12.75 6.07 6.79
CA LYS A 131 -13.56 5.01 6.13
C LYS A 131 -14.20 5.43 4.82
N GLU A 132 -14.19 6.72 4.50
CA GLU A 132 -14.97 7.26 3.39
C GLU A 132 -14.13 8.17 2.50
N VAL A 133 -14.42 8.16 1.20
CA VAL A 133 -13.85 9.06 0.19
C VAL A 133 -14.96 9.89 -0.44
N PHE A 134 -14.68 11.18 -0.61
CA PHE A 134 -15.60 12.15 -1.16
C PHE A 134 -14.98 12.91 -2.33
N ARG A 135 -15.84 13.48 -3.17
CA ARG A 135 -15.45 14.54 -4.10
C ARG A 135 -16.45 15.69 -4.10
N ALA A 136 -15.99 16.88 -4.44
CA ALA A 136 -16.86 18.03 -4.71
C ALA A 136 -16.23 18.94 -5.79
N PRO A 137 -17.02 19.52 -6.71
CA PRO A 137 -16.51 20.51 -7.66
C PRO A 137 -15.94 21.73 -6.94
N LEU A 138 -14.77 22.19 -7.35
CA LEU A 138 -14.19 23.44 -6.91
C LEU A 138 -14.86 24.60 -7.65
N ARG A 139 -15.34 25.60 -6.90
CA ARG A 139 -15.98 26.78 -7.48
C ARG A 139 -14.93 27.87 -7.76
N PRO A 140 -15.18 28.79 -8.71
CA PRO A 140 -14.24 29.89 -9.02
C PRO A 140 -13.90 30.80 -7.84
N ASP A 141 -14.76 30.86 -6.81
CA ASP A 141 -14.51 31.61 -5.58
C ASP A 141 -13.67 30.83 -4.54
N GLY A 142 -13.18 29.64 -4.90
CA GLY A 142 -12.48 28.72 -4.01
C GLY A 142 -13.38 27.94 -3.04
N GLY A 143 -14.70 28.10 -3.13
CA GLY A 143 -15.66 27.23 -2.44
C GLY A 143 -15.77 25.86 -3.08
N ILE A 144 -16.68 25.02 -2.57
CA ILE A 144 -17.01 23.73 -3.19
C ILE A 144 -18.50 23.63 -3.54
N GLY A 145 -18.79 22.79 -4.54
CA GLY A 145 -20.12 22.34 -4.95
C GLY A 145 -20.73 21.31 -4.00
N ALA A 146 -21.67 20.54 -4.53
CA ALA A 146 -22.27 19.43 -3.78
C ALA A 146 -21.21 18.34 -3.52
N VAL A 147 -21.21 17.81 -2.30
CA VAL A 147 -20.34 16.69 -1.91
C VAL A 147 -20.99 15.38 -2.33
N GLU A 148 -20.23 14.55 -3.04
CA GLU A 148 -20.59 13.19 -3.43
C GLU A 148 -19.71 12.21 -2.65
N THR A 149 -20.33 11.19 -2.05
CA THR A 149 -19.62 10.04 -1.46
C THR A 149 -19.26 9.07 -2.58
N LEU A 150 -17.98 8.78 -2.75
CA LEU A 150 -17.47 7.85 -3.75
C LEU A 150 -17.30 6.44 -3.20
N ILE A 151 -16.80 6.35 -1.96
CA ILE A 151 -16.49 5.10 -1.26
C ILE A 151 -16.89 5.31 0.20
N ASP A 152 -17.62 4.37 0.79
CA ASP A 152 -18.07 4.39 2.19
C ASP A 152 -17.79 3.09 2.95
N ASP A 153 -17.10 2.15 2.31
CA ASP A 153 -16.79 0.79 2.78
C ASP A 153 -15.28 0.51 2.80
N LEU A 154 -14.43 1.51 3.07
CA LEU A 154 -13.01 1.23 3.35
C LEU A 154 -12.87 0.47 4.68
N PRO A 155 -11.84 -0.40 4.82
CA PRO A 155 -11.68 -1.24 6.01
C PRO A 155 -11.51 -0.39 7.26
N ASP A 156 -11.77 -1.02 8.42
CA ASP A 156 -11.50 -0.38 9.71
C ASP A 156 -10.07 0.12 9.79
N ALA A 157 -9.87 1.24 10.49
CA ALA A 157 -8.58 1.90 10.49
C ALA A 157 -7.79 1.68 11.79
N GLY A 158 -8.40 1.05 12.81
CA GLY A 158 -7.77 0.75 14.09
C GLY A 158 -6.82 1.84 14.59
N GLN A 159 -5.55 1.47 14.78
CA GLN A 159 -4.47 2.35 15.25
C GLN A 159 -4.07 3.45 14.24
N HIS A 160 -4.33 3.28 12.94
CA HIS A 160 -3.89 4.18 11.86
C HIS A 160 -5.08 4.83 11.10
N PRO A 161 -5.87 5.71 11.76
CA PRO A 161 -7.02 6.37 11.15
C PRO A 161 -6.68 7.48 10.16
N ASN A 162 -5.40 7.87 10.07
CA ASN A 162 -4.94 8.89 9.14
C ASN A 162 -4.70 8.23 7.79
N ARG A 163 -5.43 8.65 6.76
CA ARG A 163 -5.28 8.15 5.39
C ARG A 163 -5.11 9.30 4.42
N THR A 164 -4.40 9.08 3.33
CA THR A 164 -4.15 10.04 2.25
C THR A 164 -4.63 9.48 0.93
N LEU A 165 -4.87 10.39 -0.01
CA LEU A 165 -5.24 10.07 -1.37
C LEU A 165 -4.55 11.02 -2.34
N ALA A 166 -4.28 10.53 -3.55
CA ALA A 166 -3.83 11.36 -4.65
C ALA A 166 -4.34 10.80 -5.98
N VAL A 167 -4.56 11.67 -6.96
CA VAL A 167 -4.85 11.23 -8.33
C VAL A 167 -3.52 10.97 -9.04
N GLY A 168 -3.37 9.74 -9.54
CA GLY A 168 -2.20 9.30 -10.29
C GLY A 168 -2.24 9.76 -11.75
N PRO A 169 -1.10 9.68 -12.47
CA PRO A 169 -0.99 10.13 -13.86
C PRO A 169 -1.83 9.30 -14.83
N ASP A 170 -2.30 8.13 -14.42
CA ASP A 170 -3.22 7.26 -15.14
C ASP A 170 -4.70 7.60 -14.90
N GLN A 171 -4.99 8.77 -14.33
CA GLN A 171 -6.35 9.28 -14.03
C GLN A 171 -7.13 8.37 -13.08
N MET A 172 -6.44 7.85 -12.05
CA MET A 172 -7.03 6.98 -11.03
C MET A 172 -6.69 7.50 -9.63
N LEU A 173 -7.57 7.21 -8.68
CA LEU A 173 -7.38 7.57 -7.29
C LEU A 173 -6.54 6.51 -6.59
N TYR A 174 -5.46 6.93 -5.94
CA TYR A 174 -4.66 6.07 -5.06
C TYR A 174 -4.93 6.46 -3.62
N ILE A 175 -5.21 5.48 -2.78
CA ILE A 175 -5.69 5.66 -1.40
C ILE A 175 -4.83 4.81 -0.47
N SER A 176 -4.22 5.42 0.54
CA SER A 176 -3.51 4.67 1.58
C SER A 176 -4.50 4.05 2.56
N ALA A 177 -4.29 2.79 2.94
CA ALA A 177 -5.01 2.15 4.03
C ALA A 177 -3.98 1.54 5.02
N GLY A 178 -3.71 2.26 6.11
CA GLY A 178 -2.81 1.77 7.15
C GLY A 178 -3.36 0.56 7.90
N SER A 179 -2.50 -0.14 8.64
CA SER A 179 -2.83 -1.30 9.46
C SER A 179 -3.79 -0.96 10.60
N THR A 180 -4.56 -1.94 11.07
CA THR A 180 -5.45 -1.78 12.23
C THR A 180 -4.70 -1.84 13.56
N CYS A 181 -3.46 -2.30 13.56
CA CYS A 181 -2.66 -2.60 14.76
C CYS A 181 -1.18 -2.23 14.58
N ASN A 182 -0.38 -2.43 15.62
CA ASN A 182 1.06 -2.28 15.53
C ASN A 182 1.73 -3.33 14.61
N ALA A 183 1.47 -4.60 14.91
CA ALA A 183 1.89 -5.78 14.16
C ALA A 183 0.92 -6.92 14.49
N CYS A 184 0.16 -7.37 13.50
CA CYS A 184 -0.82 -8.46 13.63
C CYS A 184 -1.24 -8.95 12.25
N ASP A 185 -1.79 -10.15 12.20
CA ASP A 185 -2.58 -10.61 11.06
C ASP A 185 -3.84 -9.73 10.89
N GLU A 186 -4.07 -9.22 9.69
CA GLU A 186 -5.18 -8.32 9.40
C GLU A 186 -6.47 -9.09 9.12
N THR A 187 -7.59 -8.51 9.52
CA THR A 187 -8.91 -9.09 9.22
C THR A 187 -9.42 -8.70 7.84
N SER A 188 -8.79 -7.73 7.18
CA SER A 188 -9.11 -7.30 5.82
C SER A 188 -7.86 -7.28 4.96
N GLN A 189 -7.97 -7.82 3.75
CA GLN A 189 -6.90 -7.78 2.76
C GLN A 189 -6.60 -6.37 2.22
N GLU A 190 -7.45 -5.37 2.50
CA GLU A 190 -7.20 -3.97 2.16
C GLU A 190 -6.49 -3.19 3.30
N SER A 191 -6.19 -3.80 4.44
CA SER A 191 -5.40 -3.19 5.52
C SER A 191 -3.89 -3.32 5.28
N ALA A 192 -3.12 -2.29 5.66
CA ALA A 192 -1.69 -2.19 5.38
C ALA A 192 -1.36 -2.21 3.87
N THR A 193 -2.07 -1.38 3.11
CA THR A 193 -2.04 -1.39 1.65
C THR A 193 -2.08 -0.01 1.01
N LEU A 194 -1.83 0.00 -0.30
CA LEU A 194 -2.26 1.06 -1.20
C LEU A 194 -3.35 0.52 -2.15
N VAL A 195 -4.49 1.20 -2.19
CA VAL A 195 -5.64 0.86 -3.05
C VAL A 195 -5.69 1.80 -4.24
N ARG A 196 -6.02 1.29 -5.43
CA ARG A 196 -6.25 2.08 -6.65
C ARG A 196 -7.72 1.99 -7.07
N ALA A 197 -8.39 3.12 -7.21
CA ALA A 197 -9.81 3.22 -7.54
C ALA A 197 -10.06 4.17 -8.73
N SER A 198 -11.19 3.99 -9.42
CA SER A 198 -11.67 4.95 -10.42
C SER A 198 -12.07 6.28 -9.76
N LEU A 199 -12.01 7.37 -10.52
CA LEU A 199 -12.35 8.72 -10.02
C LEU A 199 -13.83 8.88 -9.62
N ASP A 200 -14.69 7.93 -9.99
CA ASP A 200 -16.08 7.83 -9.54
C ASP A 200 -16.30 6.77 -8.45
N GLY A 201 -15.23 6.14 -7.96
CA GLY A 201 -15.25 5.17 -6.85
C GLY A 201 -15.87 3.80 -7.19
N LYS A 202 -16.36 3.58 -8.42
CA LYS A 202 -17.12 2.37 -8.76
C LYS A 202 -16.28 1.12 -8.88
N THR A 203 -14.99 1.28 -9.14
CA THR A 203 -14.04 0.17 -9.24
C THR A 203 -12.85 0.47 -8.34
N ARG A 204 -12.39 -0.54 -7.60
CA ARG A 204 -11.15 -0.48 -6.83
C ARG A 204 -10.44 -1.83 -6.82
N GLN A 205 -9.14 -1.78 -6.67
CA GLN A 205 -8.28 -2.97 -6.55
C GLN A 205 -7.14 -2.68 -5.58
N LEU A 206 -6.65 -3.73 -4.94
CA LEU A 206 -5.41 -3.70 -4.18
C LEU A 206 -4.24 -3.45 -5.14
N TRP A 207 -3.54 -2.32 -4.97
CA TRP A 207 -2.37 -2.01 -5.79
C TRP A 207 -1.12 -2.68 -5.20
N ALA A 208 -0.86 -2.50 -3.91
CA ALA A 208 0.28 -3.09 -3.21
C ALA A 208 -0.08 -3.37 -1.75
N SER A 209 0.57 -4.37 -1.14
CA SER A 209 0.29 -4.81 0.24
C SER A 209 1.55 -4.86 1.10
N GLY A 210 1.40 -5.16 2.39
CA GLY A 210 2.52 -5.20 3.32
C GLY A 210 3.15 -3.83 3.57
N LEU A 211 2.37 -2.76 3.43
CA LEU A 211 2.74 -1.36 3.68
C LEU A 211 2.05 -0.91 4.96
N ARG A 212 2.73 -0.97 6.11
CA ARG A 212 2.09 -0.78 7.43
C ARG A 212 1.29 0.51 7.49
N ASN A 213 1.89 1.62 7.07
CA ASN A 213 1.26 2.93 7.15
C ASN A 213 1.93 3.94 6.20
N THR A 214 1.76 3.75 4.89
CA THR A 214 2.31 4.63 3.85
C THR A 214 1.44 5.88 3.67
N ILE A 215 1.69 6.91 4.48
CA ILE A 215 0.97 8.19 4.37
C ILE A 215 1.49 9.05 3.23
N GLY A 216 2.80 9.12 3.06
CA GLY A 216 3.44 9.97 2.06
C GLY A 216 3.75 9.18 0.81
N PHE A 217 3.04 9.45 -0.28
CA PHE A 217 3.33 8.84 -1.58
C PHE A 217 3.14 9.84 -2.73
N GLY A 218 3.72 9.53 -3.88
CA GLY A 218 3.57 10.33 -5.10
C GLY A 218 4.33 9.72 -6.28
N TRP A 219 4.17 10.33 -7.45
CA TRP A 219 4.81 9.85 -8.68
C TRP A 219 6.04 10.68 -9.00
N HIS A 220 7.15 10.01 -9.28
CA HIS A 220 8.36 10.66 -9.72
C HIS A 220 8.10 11.38 -11.06
N PRO A 221 8.35 12.69 -11.17
CA PRO A 221 7.79 13.52 -12.23
C PRO A 221 8.41 13.27 -13.61
N ARG A 222 9.58 12.60 -13.68
CA ARG A 222 10.20 12.22 -14.96
C ARG A 222 9.85 10.80 -15.40
N THR A 223 9.74 9.86 -14.46
CA THR A 223 9.58 8.44 -14.79
C THR A 223 8.12 8.01 -14.74
N GLY A 224 7.29 8.61 -13.89
CA GLY A 224 5.91 8.17 -13.66
C GLY A 224 5.81 7.02 -12.66
N GLU A 225 6.92 6.65 -12.03
CA GLU A 225 6.97 5.58 -11.04
C GLU A 225 6.43 6.07 -9.71
N LEU A 226 5.69 5.21 -9.01
CA LEU A 226 5.09 5.50 -7.72
C LEU A 226 6.09 5.20 -6.60
N TRP A 227 6.26 6.17 -5.71
CA TRP A 227 7.14 6.08 -4.55
C TRP A 227 6.37 6.40 -3.28
N GLY A 228 6.72 5.74 -2.18
CA GLY A 228 6.08 5.96 -0.88
C GLY A 228 7.04 5.86 0.29
N TRP A 229 6.68 6.52 1.38
CA TRP A 229 7.32 6.44 2.68
C TRP A 229 6.46 5.62 3.63
N ASP A 230 6.95 4.46 4.08
CA ASP A 230 6.23 3.58 4.99
C ASP A 230 6.76 3.66 6.43
N GLN A 231 5.85 3.76 7.39
CA GLN A 231 6.16 3.79 8.82
C GLN A 231 6.04 2.39 9.41
N GLY A 232 7.18 1.80 9.76
CA GLY A 232 7.32 0.43 10.25
C GLY A 232 6.82 0.14 11.67
N ILE A 233 7.10 -1.07 12.14
CA ILE A 233 6.63 -1.64 13.40
C ILE A 233 7.19 -0.88 14.62
N ASP A 234 6.31 -0.54 15.55
CA ASP A 234 6.67 0.01 16.86
C ASP A 234 7.14 -1.10 17.82
N TRP A 235 7.87 -0.71 18.85
CA TRP A 235 8.26 -1.60 19.96
C TRP A 235 9.32 -2.65 19.61
N LEU A 236 10.13 -2.38 18.57
CA LEU A 236 11.35 -3.14 18.27
C LEU A 236 12.62 -2.47 18.84
N GLY A 237 12.45 -1.46 19.71
CA GLY A 237 13.53 -0.68 20.32
C GLY A 237 13.77 0.66 19.62
N ASN A 238 14.85 1.36 19.95
CA ASN A 238 15.11 2.72 19.46
C ASN A 238 15.53 2.77 17.98
N ASP A 239 16.14 1.72 17.46
CA ASP A 239 16.80 1.75 16.14
C ASP A 239 16.13 0.85 15.11
N LEU A 240 15.08 0.12 15.52
CA LEU A 240 14.25 -0.72 14.66
C LEU A 240 12.76 -0.39 14.89
N GLN A 241 11.90 -0.54 13.88
CA GLN A 241 12.24 -0.70 12.47
C GLN A 241 12.66 0.65 11.87
N ARG A 242 13.67 0.67 10.98
CA ARG A 242 13.98 1.87 10.19
C ARG A 242 12.82 2.22 9.25
N GLU A 243 12.57 3.51 9.06
CA GLU A 243 11.56 3.99 8.11
C GLU A 243 11.96 3.58 6.68
N GLU A 244 10.99 3.33 5.81
CA GLU A 244 11.25 2.75 4.49
C GLU A 244 10.81 3.68 3.35
N VAL A 245 11.66 3.80 2.32
CA VAL A 245 11.31 4.43 1.05
C VAL A 245 11.17 3.33 0.00
N ASN A 246 9.96 3.15 -0.48
CA ASN A 246 9.56 2.06 -1.35
C ASN A 246 9.22 2.59 -2.75
N LYS A 247 9.76 1.93 -3.79
CA LYS A 247 9.19 1.97 -5.14
C LYS A 247 7.98 1.04 -5.15
N ILE A 248 6.77 1.61 -5.19
CA ILE A 248 5.52 0.87 -5.03
C ILE A 248 5.00 0.39 -6.39
N GLU A 249 4.86 -0.92 -6.56
CA GLU A 249 4.44 -1.54 -7.82
C GLU A 249 3.24 -2.47 -7.64
N ARG A 250 2.42 -2.60 -8.69
CA ARG A 250 1.21 -3.42 -8.68
C ARG A 250 1.53 -4.87 -8.34
N GLY A 251 0.84 -5.41 -7.35
CA GLY A 251 0.90 -6.81 -6.92
C GLY A 251 2.12 -7.16 -6.06
N LYS A 252 3.00 -6.20 -5.76
CA LYS A 252 4.11 -6.44 -4.84
C LYS A 252 3.66 -6.32 -3.38
N ARG A 253 4.32 -7.09 -2.50
CA ARG A 253 4.20 -6.98 -1.05
C ARG A 253 5.49 -6.45 -0.42
N TYR A 254 5.38 -5.66 0.65
CA TYR A 254 6.50 -4.95 1.29
C TYR A 254 6.77 -5.44 2.72
N GLY A 255 6.59 -6.74 2.96
CA GLY A 255 7.08 -7.44 4.15
C GLY A 255 6.15 -7.44 5.36
N TRP A 256 5.48 -6.32 5.67
CA TRP A 256 4.61 -6.24 6.85
C TRP A 256 3.52 -7.34 6.85
N PRO A 257 3.15 -7.92 8.01
CA PRO A 257 3.68 -7.65 9.35
C PRO A 257 4.85 -8.57 9.76
N TYR A 258 5.20 -9.56 8.94
CA TYR A 258 6.04 -10.68 9.38
C TYR A 258 7.53 -10.46 9.14
N VAL A 259 7.88 -9.61 8.18
CA VAL A 259 9.28 -9.18 7.94
C VAL A 259 9.34 -7.68 7.75
N PHE A 260 10.52 -7.11 7.99
CA PHE A 260 10.77 -5.69 7.89
C PHE A 260 12.17 -5.38 7.34
N GLU A 261 12.40 -4.16 6.88
CA GLU A 261 13.65 -3.74 6.25
C GLU A 261 14.03 -4.70 5.10
N ASP A 262 15.26 -5.21 5.10
CA ASP A 262 15.84 -6.13 4.13
C ASP A 262 15.53 -7.61 4.48
N GLY A 263 14.27 -7.89 4.81
CA GLY A 263 13.77 -9.25 5.09
C GLY A 263 14.02 -9.76 6.50
N LYS A 264 14.25 -8.86 7.48
CA LYS A 264 14.41 -9.24 8.89
C LYS A 264 13.09 -9.75 9.45
N ARG A 265 13.13 -10.88 10.16
CA ARG A 265 11.96 -11.47 10.81
C ARG A 265 11.43 -10.57 11.93
N ASN A 266 10.12 -10.30 11.92
CA ASN A 266 9.42 -9.76 13.08
C ASN A 266 9.34 -10.84 14.18
N PRO A 267 9.87 -10.59 15.39
CA PRO A 267 9.83 -11.59 16.46
C PRO A 267 8.46 -11.77 17.12
N GLN A 268 7.49 -10.90 16.85
CA GLN A 268 6.20 -10.88 17.56
C GLN A 268 5.11 -11.73 16.90
N ASP A 269 5.30 -12.15 15.65
CA ASP A 269 4.27 -12.85 14.88
C ASP A 269 4.88 -13.78 13.83
N GLU A 270 4.10 -14.74 13.34
CA GLU A 270 4.49 -15.67 12.28
C GLU A 270 3.51 -15.67 11.12
N PRO A 271 3.98 -15.83 9.87
CA PRO A 271 3.09 -15.95 8.73
C PRO A 271 2.07 -17.10 8.89
N PRO A 272 0.81 -16.91 8.45
CA PRO A 272 -0.24 -17.91 8.59
C PRO A 272 0.00 -19.11 7.67
N GLY A 273 -0.68 -20.22 7.94
CA GLY A 273 -0.60 -21.44 7.11
C GLY A 273 0.72 -22.21 7.23
N GLY A 274 1.47 -22.03 8.33
CA GLY A 274 2.76 -22.69 8.54
C GLY A 274 3.86 -22.22 7.59
N LEU A 275 3.72 -21.02 7.02
CA LEU A 275 4.76 -20.36 6.25
C LEU A 275 5.84 -19.84 7.21
N THR A 276 7.11 -19.94 6.80
CA THR A 276 8.22 -19.37 7.57
C THR A 276 8.44 -17.91 7.21
N ALA A 277 8.98 -17.12 8.13
CA ALA A 277 9.43 -15.75 7.84
C ALA A 277 10.39 -15.67 6.64
N ALA A 278 11.23 -16.69 6.40
CA ALA A 278 12.12 -16.75 5.24
C ALA A 278 11.36 -16.89 3.91
N GLN A 279 10.29 -17.69 3.88
CA GLN A 279 9.41 -17.79 2.71
C GLN A 279 8.66 -16.48 2.46
N TRP A 280 8.23 -15.82 3.54
CA TRP A 280 7.58 -14.52 3.45
C TRP A 280 8.54 -13.42 2.94
N ALA A 281 9.78 -13.39 3.44
CA ALA A 281 10.84 -12.51 2.97
C ALA A 281 11.14 -12.73 1.48
N ALA A 282 11.27 -13.99 1.04
CA ALA A 282 11.53 -14.31 -0.37
C ALA A 282 10.40 -13.87 -1.31
N ALA A 283 9.17 -13.75 -0.80
CA ALA A 283 8.03 -13.21 -1.55
C ALA A 283 7.85 -11.68 -1.39
N SER A 284 8.65 -11.04 -0.56
CA SER A 284 8.57 -9.61 -0.27
C SER A 284 9.55 -8.79 -1.10
N THR A 285 9.25 -7.50 -1.22
CA THR A 285 10.07 -6.51 -1.92
C THR A 285 10.78 -5.67 -0.89
N ASP A 286 12.11 -5.68 -0.94
CA ASP A 286 12.94 -4.87 -0.06
C ASP A 286 12.78 -3.37 -0.34
N PRO A 287 12.91 -2.52 0.69
CA PRO A 287 12.89 -1.08 0.51
C PRO A 287 14.10 -0.60 -0.28
N THR A 288 13.89 0.44 -1.09
CA THR A 288 14.96 1.02 -1.91
C THR A 288 15.93 1.81 -1.06
N LEU A 289 15.42 2.58 -0.10
CA LEU A 289 16.21 3.28 0.91
C LEU A 289 15.56 3.09 2.27
N MET A 290 16.37 3.26 3.32
CA MET A 290 15.90 3.28 4.69
C MET A 290 16.32 4.58 5.37
N HIS A 291 15.52 5.04 6.34
CA HIS A 291 15.78 6.22 7.13
C HIS A 291 15.70 5.92 8.63
N VAL A 292 16.13 6.87 9.46
CA VAL A 292 16.20 6.71 10.92
C VAL A 292 14.84 6.26 11.45
N ALA A 293 14.83 5.18 12.24
CA ALA A 293 13.63 4.62 12.86
C ALA A 293 12.81 5.68 13.59
N HIS A 294 11.49 5.51 13.57
CA HIS A 294 10.50 6.36 14.27
C HIS A 294 10.41 7.81 13.80
N SER A 295 11.04 8.19 12.68
CA SER A 295 11.01 9.58 12.19
C SER A 295 9.62 10.02 11.70
N ALA A 296 8.73 9.06 11.40
CA ALA A 296 7.32 9.24 11.04
C ALA A 296 7.11 10.18 9.83
N GLY A 297 7.35 9.67 8.62
CA GLY A 297 7.09 10.39 7.37
C GLY A 297 5.59 10.58 7.12
N MET A 298 5.17 11.83 6.89
CA MET A 298 3.78 12.23 6.70
C MET A 298 3.50 12.56 5.23
N GLN A 299 3.12 13.79 4.87
CA GLN A 299 2.92 14.14 3.47
C GLN A 299 4.27 14.21 2.74
N MET A 300 4.28 13.72 1.50
CA MET A 300 5.39 13.79 0.57
C MET A 300 4.97 14.57 -0.68
N ALA A 301 5.87 15.37 -1.24
CA ALA A 301 5.68 16.00 -2.54
C ALA A 301 6.96 15.94 -3.39
N PHE A 302 6.81 15.60 -4.67
CA PHE A 302 7.90 15.75 -5.64
C PHE A 302 8.02 17.20 -6.09
N HIS A 303 9.25 17.70 -6.18
CA HIS A 303 9.53 19.03 -6.65
C HIS A 303 9.79 19.00 -8.17
N PRO A 304 9.03 19.74 -9.00
CA PRO A 304 9.18 19.68 -10.45
C PRO A 304 10.39 20.46 -10.98
N GLY A 305 11.01 21.30 -10.14
CA GLY A 305 12.07 22.23 -10.52
C GLY A 305 11.53 23.64 -10.75
N GLY A 306 12.43 24.60 -10.98
CA GLY A 306 12.07 26.02 -11.15
C GLY A 306 11.73 26.70 -9.81
N GLY A 307 12.18 27.95 -9.64
CA GLY A 307 11.84 28.76 -8.47
C GLY A 307 12.39 28.30 -7.11
N PHE A 308 13.11 27.16 -7.06
CA PHE A 308 13.55 26.53 -5.81
C PHE A 308 14.98 25.97 -5.90
N GLY A 309 15.95 26.84 -6.19
CA GLY A 309 17.38 26.48 -6.22
C GLY A 309 17.79 25.42 -7.26
N PRO A 310 19.09 25.12 -7.37
CA PRO A 310 19.59 24.11 -8.29
C PRO A 310 19.29 22.68 -7.80
N ASP A 311 19.22 21.75 -8.75
CA ASP A 311 19.21 20.29 -8.54
C ASP A 311 18.02 19.68 -7.81
N VAL A 312 16.91 20.40 -7.59
CA VAL A 312 15.72 19.88 -6.88
C VAL A 312 14.70 19.18 -7.77
N ALA A 313 14.82 19.35 -9.10
CA ALA A 313 13.85 18.79 -10.04
C ALA A 313 13.86 17.26 -9.96
N GLY A 314 12.71 16.65 -9.68
CA GLY A 314 12.55 15.20 -9.50
C GLY A 314 12.83 14.68 -8.10
N ASP A 315 13.32 15.52 -7.19
CA ASP A 315 13.49 15.11 -5.80
C ASP A 315 12.17 15.17 -5.04
N ALA A 316 12.02 14.30 -4.03
CA ALA A 316 10.87 14.33 -3.14
C ALA A 316 11.21 14.98 -1.80
N PHE A 317 10.23 15.64 -1.20
CA PHE A 317 10.34 16.25 0.12
C PHE A 317 9.28 15.66 1.04
N VAL A 318 9.68 15.17 2.21
CA VAL A 318 8.82 14.46 3.16
C VAL A 318 8.84 15.15 4.51
N ALA A 319 7.67 15.52 5.03
CA ALA A 319 7.55 16.03 6.39
C ALA A 319 7.76 14.88 7.39
N LEU A 320 8.72 15.05 8.29
CA LEU A 320 9.02 14.11 9.36
C LEU A 320 8.37 14.61 10.66
N ARG A 321 7.29 13.96 11.08
CA ARG A 321 6.48 14.37 12.23
C ARG A 321 7.17 14.17 13.57
N GLY A 322 8.13 13.25 13.60
CA GLY A 322 8.97 12.97 14.74
C GLY A 322 8.43 11.90 15.68
N SER A 323 9.39 11.20 16.28
CA SER A 323 9.20 10.01 17.11
C SER A 323 8.52 10.29 18.43
N TRP A 324 7.59 9.43 18.83
CA TRP A 324 7.11 9.33 20.22
C TRP A 324 7.69 8.09 20.95
N ASN A 325 8.21 7.12 20.18
CA ASN A 325 8.65 5.79 20.60
C ASN A 325 10.19 5.62 20.52
N ARG A 326 10.96 6.69 20.77
CA ARG A 326 12.41 6.64 20.58
C ARG A 326 13.18 7.57 21.51
N LYS A 327 14.31 7.08 22.05
CA LYS A 327 15.30 7.90 22.75
C LYS A 327 16.73 7.63 22.24
N PRO A 328 17.46 8.65 21.75
CA PRO A 328 17.01 10.03 21.53
C PRO A 328 15.92 10.11 20.46
N ALA A 329 15.10 11.16 20.48
CA ALA A 329 14.06 11.34 19.47
C ALA A 329 14.66 11.57 18.05
N SER A 330 13.89 11.22 17.01
CA SER A 330 14.23 11.33 15.59
C SER A 330 13.11 12.02 14.80
N GLY A 331 13.38 12.47 13.58
CA GLY A 331 12.44 13.22 12.73
C GLY A 331 12.42 14.72 13.01
N TYR A 332 11.23 15.30 13.19
CA TYR A 332 11.04 16.74 13.49
C TYR A 332 11.68 17.67 12.46
N GLY A 333 11.27 17.53 11.20
CA GLY A 333 11.82 18.34 10.12
C GLY A 333 11.22 18.05 8.74
N LEU A 334 11.94 18.48 7.71
CA LEU A 334 11.68 18.15 6.31
C LEU A 334 12.89 17.39 5.78
N ALA A 335 12.67 16.19 5.25
CA ALA A 335 13.69 15.42 4.55
C ALA A 335 13.57 15.61 3.04
N ARG A 336 14.69 15.46 2.34
CA ARG A 336 14.79 15.42 0.88
C ARG A 336 15.27 14.03 0.46
N ILE A 337 14.51 13.38 -0.41
CA ILE A 337 14.90 12.14 -1.09
C ILE A 337 15.48 12.54 -2.45
N ARG A 338 16.73 12.15 -2.68
CA ARG A 338 17.45 12.46 -3.92
C ARG A 338 17.23 11.38 -4.95
N PHE A 339 16.94 11.80 -6.17
CA PHE A 339 16.79 10.91 -7.32
C PHE A 339 17.90 11.19 -8.35
N ASP A 340 18.41 10.13 -8.98
CA ASP A 340 19.32 10.26 -10.12
C ASP A 340 18.56 10.60 -11.42
N ALA A 341 19.30 10.64 -12.53
CA ALA A 341 18.74 10.98 -13.84
C ALA A 341 17.74 9.91 -14.31
N GLU A 342 17.97 8.65 -13.93
CA GLU A 342 17.17 7.47 -14.21
C GLU A 342 15.94 7.35 -13.29
N GLY A 343 15.81 8.24 -12.30
CA GLY A 343 14.68 8.29 -11.37
C GLY A 343 14.76 7.24 -10.26
N GLN A 344 15.96 6.74 -9.93
CA GLN A 344 16.18 5.89 -8.76
C GLN A 344 16.50 6.73 -7.53
N ALA A 345 15.90 6.37 -6.40
CA ALA A 345 16.19 7.00 -5.13
C ALA A 345 17.61 6.63 -4.67
N THR A 346 18.44 7.63 -4.37
CA THR A 346 19.87 7.45 -4.05
C THR A 346 20.22 7.73 -2.59
N ARG A 347 19.53 8.68 -1.94
CA ARG A 347 19.72 8.98 -0.52
C ARG A 347 18.57 9.79 0.07
N VAL A 348 18.45 9.74 1.39
CA VAL A 348 17.60 10.64 2.19
C VAL A 348 18.49 11.58 3.00
N GLU A 349 18.28 12.89 2.88
CA GLU A 349 19.04 13.92 3.60
C GLU A 349 18.12 14.92 4.32
N ALA A 350 18.59 15.47 5.44
CA ALA A 350 17.85 16.51 6.14
C ALA A 350 17.84 17.81 5.31
N PHE A 351 16.67 18.45 5.21
CA PHE A 351 16.49 19.69 4.46
C PHE A 351 16.00 20.85 5.34
N VAL A 352 15.09 20.63 6.26
CA VAL A 352 14.78 21.59 7.34
C VAL A 352 14.87 20.87 8.67
N SER A 353 15.57 21.46 9.63
CA SER A 353 15.65 20.95 11.01
C SER A 353 15.66 22.11 12.02
N GLY A 354 15.67 21.78 13.32
CA GLY A 354 15.64 22.79 14.40
C GLY A 354 14.31 22.86 15.14
N PHE A 355 13.38 21.94 14.88
CA PHE A 355 12.12 21.82 15.61
C PHE A 355 12.27 21.20 17.00
N MET A 356 13.46 20.80 17.42
CA MET A 356 13.72 20.25 18.76
C MET A 356 14.52 21.23 19.61
N SER A 357 14.29 21.20 20.92
CA SER A 357 15.12 21.90 21.90
C SER A 357 16.54 21.35 21.90
N ARG A 358 17.51 22.17 22.33
CA ARG A 358 18.94 21.79 22.31
C ARG A 358 19.26 20.58 23.21
N ASP A 359 18.51 20.41 24.29
CA ASP A 359 18.62 19.27 25.22
C ASP A 359 17.81 18.04 24.77
N GLY A 360 17.03 18.17 23.68
CA GLY A 360 16.25 17.08 23.09
C GLY A 360 15.01 16.68 23.89
N THR A 361 14.57 17.49 24.86
CA THR A 361 13.43 17.17 25.75
C THR A 361 12.11 17.81 25.32
N GLY A 362 12.14 18.75 24.38
CA GLY A 362 10.95 19.43 23.86
C GLY A 362 10.99 19.68 22.36
N GLN A 363 9.82 19.98 21.80
CA GLN A 363 9.60 20.22 20.38
C GLN A 363 8.85 21.52 20.14
N TYR A 364 9.35 22.34 19.23
CA TYR A 364 8.75 23.59 18.75
C TYR A 364 7.77 23.38 17.59
N GLY A 365 7.61 22.15 17.10
CA GLY A 365 6.64 21.82 16.06
C GLY A 365 6.70 20.36 15.63
N ARG A 366 5.63 19.90 14.98
CA ARG A 366 5.49 18.55 14.43
C ARG A 366 5.11 18.64 12.96
N PRO A 367 6.09 18.58 12.05
CA PRO A 367 5.83 18.69 10.63
C PRO A 367 4.86 17.64 10.10
N CYS A 368 3.94 18.01 9.20
CA CYS A 368 2.97 17.08 8.64
C CYS A 368 2.75 17.26 7.14
N GLY A 369 2.29 18.43 6.71
CA GLY A 369 1.92 18.72 5.33
C GLY A 369 3.08 19.28 4.53
N VAL A 370 3.12 18.95 3.24
CA VAL A 370 4.10 19.47 2.27
C VAL A 370 3.37 19.85 0.99
N ALA A 371 3.58 21.07 0.51
CA ALA A 371 3.08 21.51 -0.79
C ALA A 371 4.15 22.32 -1.52
N VAL A 372 4.24 22.16 -2.85
CA VAL A 372 5.11 22.97 -3.71
C VAL A 372 4.27 24.06 -4.34
N MET A 373 4.59 25.32 -4.03
CA MET A 373 3.92 26.50 -4.56
C MET A 373 4.30 26.75 -6.02
N ARG A 374 3.52 27.60 -6.71
CA ARG A 374 3.74 27.97 -8.12
C ARG A 374 5.07 28.66 -8.39
N ASP A 375 5.58 29.36 -7.39
CA ASP A 375 6.90 29.99 -7.45
C ASP A 375 8.03 29.01 -7.08
N GLY A 376 7.73 27.72 -6.87
CA GLY A 376 8.67 26.69 -6.44
C GLY A 376 8.91 26.63 -4.94
N SER A 377 8.46 27.62 -4.15
CA SER A 377 8.65 27.56 -2.71
C SER A 377 7.92 26.37 -2.09
N ILE A 378 8.47 25.79 -1.02
CA ILE A 378 7.82 24.68 -0.30
C ILE A 378 7.09 25.23 0.91
N LEU A 379 5.84 24.82 1.09
CA LEU A 379 5.11 24.98 2.35
C LEU A 379 5.29 23.72 3.21
N LEU A 380 5.53 23.93 4.51
CA LEU A 380 5.65 22.89 5.52
C LEU A 380 4.70 23.23 6.68
N SER A 381 3.68 22.40 6.93
CA SER A 381 2.79 22.61 8.07
C SER A 381 3.35 22.01 9.36
N ASP A 382 3.11 22.68 10.48
CA ASP A 382 3.29 22.19 11.85
C ASP A 382 1.92 21.97 12.49
N ASP A 383 1.61 20.71 12.76
CA ASP A 383 0.30 20.29 13.24
C ASP A 383 0.08 20.52 14.75
N ALA A 384 1.14 20.85 15.49
CA ALA A 384 1.08 21.07 16.93
C ALA A 384 0.79 22.54 17.28
N ASN A 385 1.38 23.48 16.53
CA ASN A 385 1.22 24.92 16.79
C ASN A 385 0.33 25.64 15.75
N GLY A 386 -0.09 24.96 14.69
CA GLY A 386 -0.92 25.56 13.65
C GLY A 386 -0.22 26.65 12.86
N VAL A 387 1.04 26.38 12.49
CA VAL A 387 1.88 27.26 11.69
C VAL A 387 2.19 26.58 10.37
N ILE A 388 2.15 27.33 9.28
CA ILE A 388 2.72 26.90 8.00
C ILE A 388 3.95 27.75 7.74
N TYR A 389 5.08 27.08 7.51
CA TYR A 389 6.33 27.71 7.14
C TYR A 389 6.48 27.68 5.62
N ARG A 390 7.00 28.76 5.02
CA ARG A 390 7.40 28.82 3.62
C ARG A 390 8.91 28.81 3.52
N ILE A 391 9.43 27.86 2.76
CA ILE A 391 10.85 27.70 2.47
C ILE A 391 11.08 28.25 1.07
N THR A 392 12.00 29.20 0.96
CA THR A 392 12.32 29.89 -0.30
C THR A 392 13.83 29.87 -0.54
N TYR A 393 14.22 30.09 -1.79
CA TYR A 393 15.62 30.21 -2.20
C TYR A 393 15.91 31.67 -2.59
N ASP A 394 17.07 32.20 -2.18
CA ASP A 394 17.42 33.62 -2.42
C ASP A 394 17.70 33.92 -3.89
N GLY A 395 18.26 32.95 -4.63
CA GLY A 395 18.48 33.04 -6.08
C GLY A 395 17.31 32.50 -6.91
N ALA A 396 16.10 32.47 -6.36
CA ALA A 396 14.94 31.89 -7.04
C ALA A 396 14.69 32.57 -8.38
N SER A 397 14.63 31.77 -9.45
CA SER A 397 14.27 32.22 -10.79
C SER A 397 13.38 31.19 -11.46
N GLY A 398 12.44 31.67 -12.29
CA GLY A 398 11.41 30.83 -12.91
C GLY A 398 10.23 30.53 -11.99
N ARG A 399 9.36 29.63 -12.44
CA ARG A 399 8.19 29.13 -11.71
C ARG A 399 8.26 27.61 -11.70
N ALA A 400 7.69 26.99 -10.66
CA ALA A 400 7.42 25.57 -10.71
C ALA A 400 6.37 25.33 -11.80
N ALA A 401 6.79 24.72 -12.91
CA ALA A 401 5.85 24.17 -13.87
C ALA A 401 5.43 22.80 -13.36
N PRO A 402 4.13 22.47 -13.29
CA PRO A 402 3.72 21.11 -12.98
C PRO A 402 4.32 20.18 -14.05
N LEU A 403 5.28 19.34 -13.66
CA LEU A 403 5.61 18.18 -14.47
C LEU A 403 4.45 17.20 -14.26
N ALA A 404 3.68 16.96 -15.32
CA ALA A 404 2.75 15.85 -15.32
C ALA A 404 3.57 14.57 -15.41
N ALA A 405 3.61 13.80 -14.32
CA ALA A 405 4.31 12.53 -14.30
C ALA A 405 3.78 11.63 -15.45
N PRO A 406 4.64 10.92 -16.20
CA PRO A 406 4.19 10.01 -17.24
C PRO A 406 3.22 8.95 -16.71
N SER A 407 2.17 8.65 -17.48
CA SER A 407 1.17 7.62 -17.11
C SER A 407 1.60 6.20 -17.46
N GLY A 408 2.58 6.05 -18.36
CA GLY A 408 3.06 4.78 -18.93
C GLY A 408 3.28 3.68 -17.87
N PRO A 409 4.13 3.89 -16.84
CA PRO A 409 4.41 2.84 -15.87
C PRO A 409 3.18 2.35 -15.11
N MET A 410 2.22 3.23 -14.80
CA MET A 410 0.99 2.84 -14.11
C MET A 410 0.04 2.10 -15.04
N LEU A 411 -0.14 2.59 -16.27
CA LEU A 411 -0.98 1.95 -17.29
C LEU A 411 -0.46 0.57 -17.69
N GLU A 412 0.85 0.42 -17.90
CA GLU A 412 1.49 -0.86 -18.22
C GLU A 412 1.29 -1.88 -17.10
N GLN A 413 1.46 -1.46 -15.84
CA GLN A 413 1.22 -2.33 -14.69
C GLN A 413 -0.25 -2.72 -14.58
N ALA A 414 -1.19 -1.79 -14.76
CA ALA A 414 -2.62 -2.05 -14.70
C ALA A 414 -3.10 -2.98 -15.82
N ALA A 415 -2.46 -2.94 -16.99
CA ALA A 415 -2.83 -3.78 -18.14
C ALA A 415 -2.41 -5.26 -17.99
N ARG A 416 -1.46 -5.59 -17.09
CA ARG A 416 -0.98 -6.97 -16.90
C ARG A 416 -2.13 -7.92 -16.59
N GLY A 417 -2.22 -8.99 -17.38
CA GLY A 417 -3.23 -10.04 -17.23
C GLY A 417 -4.66 -9.64 -17.66
N THR A 418 -4.83 -8.55 -18.38
CA THR A 418 -6.14 -8.10 -18.90
C THR A 418 -6.20 -8.22 -20.42
N ASN A 419 -7.42 -8.33 -20.98
CA ASN A 419 -7.68 -8.52 -22.41
C ASN A 419 -7.01 -9.76 -23.00
N VAL A 420 -7.09 -10.86 -22.27
CA VAL A 420 -6.48 -12.16 -22.61
C VAL A 420 -7.57 -13.26 -22.60
N PRO A 421 -7.41 -14.39 -23.30
CA PRO A 421 -8.39 -15.48 -23.25
C PRO A 421 -8.53 -16.07 -21.83
N LEU A 422 -9.67 -16.69 -21.55
CA LEU A 422 -9.85 -17.56 -20.37
C LEU A 422 -8.78 -18.67 -20.35
N ALA A 423 -8.45 -19.18 -19.17
CA ALA A 423 -7.36 -20.11 -18.97
C ALA A 423 -7.49 -21.34 -19.88
N LEU A 424 -8.66 -21.99 -19.93
CA LEU A 424 -8.85 -23.20 -20.77
C LEU A 424 -8.83 -22.93 -22.27
N ALA A 425 -8.91 -21.67 -22.70
CA ALA A 425 -8.74 -21.29 -24.11
C ALA A 425 -7.27 -21.05 -24.50
N ARG A 426 -6.33 -21.13 -23.55
CA ARG A 426 -4.92 -20.86 -23.80
C ARG A 426 -4.12 -22.11 -24.18
N PRO A 427 -3.00 -21.97 -24.92
CA PRO A 427 -2.14 -23.09 -25.28
C PRO A 427 -1.55 -23.84 -24.07
N GLU A 428 -1.27 -23.14 -22.98
CA GLU A 428 -0.64 -23.65 -21.76
C GLU A 428 -1.50 -24.72 -21.08
N THR A 429 -2.83 -24.64 -21.21
CA THR A 429 -3.77 -25.57 -20.59
C THR A 429 -4.16 -26.74 -21.47
N ARG A 430 -3.47 -26.93 -22.62
CA ARG A 430 -3.75 -28.07 -23.50
C ARG A 430 -3.38 -29.37 -22.80
N ALA A 431 -4.41 -30.16 -22.47
CA ALA A 431 -4.23 -31.46 -21.88
C ALA A 431 -3.49 -32.42 -22.84
N SER A 432 -2.49 -33.14 -22.33
CA SER A 432 -1.77 -34.18 -23.07
C SER A 432 -2.60 -35.44 -23.33
N GLY A 433 -3.64 -35.66 -22.52
CA GLY A 433 -4.59 -36.76 -22.66
C GLY A 433 -5.95 -36.34 -23.25
N SER A 434 -6.75 -37.33 -23.64
CA SER A 434 -8.16 -37.14 -24.02
C SER A 434 -9.11 -37.09 -22.81
N ALA A 435 -8.58 -37.21 -21.59
CA ALA A 435 -9.36 -37.21 -20.36
C ALA A 435 -9.98 -35.82 -20.13
N ARG A 436 -11.28 -35.84 -19.79
CA ARG A 436 -12.02 -34.69 -19.28
C ARG A 436 -12.42 -35.01 -17.85
N LEU A 437 -12.39 -34.00 -17.00
CA LEU A 437 -12.94 -34.12 -15.65
C LEU A 437 -14.24 -33.33 -15.55
N THR A 438 -15.21 -33.87 -14.83
CA THR A 438 -16.48 -33.20 -14.53
C THR A 438 -16.25 -32.28 -13.33
N VAL A 439 -16.70 -31.02 -13.41
CA VAL A 439 -16.67 -30.05 -12.31
C VAL A 439 -18.10 -29.76 -11.87
N GLY A 440 -18.33 -29.69 -10.57
CA GLY A 440 -19.63 -29.42 -9.96
C GLY A 440 -19.49 -28.50 -8.75
N ALA A 441 -20.59 -27.81 -8.44
CA ALA A 441 -20.76 -27.03 -7.21
C ALA A 441 -22.00 -27.53 -6.47
N ALA A 442 -21.98 -27.51 -5.14
CA ALA A 442 -23.16 -27.90 -4.36
C ALA A 442 -24.28 -26.84 -4.43
N ALA A 443 -23.89 -25.57 -4.57
CA ALA A 443 -24.77 -24.41 -4.44
C ALA A 443 -25.54 -24.06 -5.74
N PHE A 444 -25.07 -24.52 -6.91
CA PHE A 444 -25.69 -24.18 -8.19
C PHE A 444 -25.42 -25.26 -9.26
N SER A 445 -26.31 -25.33 -10.26
CA SER A 445 -26.16 -26.17 -11.45
C SER A 445 -25.41 -25.44 -12.57
N ALA A 446 -24.94 -26.18 -13.59
CA ALA A 446 -24.31 -25.57 -14.77
C ALA A 446 -25.22 -24.54 -15.45
N ASN A 447 -24.69 -23.35 -15.69
CA ASN A 447 -25.37 -22.13 -16.15
C ASN A 447 -26.50 -21.63 -15.21
N GLY A 448 -26.59 -22.16 -13.99
CA GLY A 448 -27.49 -21.69 -12.95
C GLY A 448 -26.98 -20.44 -12.25
N SER A 449 -27.83 -19.82 -11.44
CA SER A 449 -27.46 -18.66 -10.64
C SER A 449 -26.58 -19.09 -9.46
N ILE A 450 -25.45 -18.43 -9.26
CA ILE A 450 -24.65 -18.51 -8.05
C ILE A 450 -25.44 -17.82 -6.93
N PRO A 451 -25.61 -18.46 -5.75
CA PRO A 451 -26.29 -17.83 -4.63
C PRO A 451 -25.58 -16.56 -4.11
N ARG A 452 -26.36 -15.62 -3.58
CA ARG A 452 -25.88 -14.30 -3.14
C ARG A 452 -24.82 -14.41 -2.05
N GLU A 453 -24.89 -15.40 -1.17
CA GLU A 453 -23.90 -15.62 -0.11
C GLU A 453 -22.46 -15.77 -0.63
N HIS A 454 -22.28 -16.23 -1.87
CA HIS A 454 -20.97 -16.38 -2.51
C HIS A 454 -20.48 -15.13 -3.24
N SER A 455 -21.30 -14.07 -3.27
CA SER A 455 -20.98 -12.77 -3.89
C SER A 455 -20.50 -11.76 -2.85
N GLU A 456 -19.84 -10.70 -3.32
CA GLU A 456 -19.44 -9.55 -2.48
C GLU A 456 -20.63 -8.70 -2.00
N TYR A 457 -21.83 -8.96 -2.51
CA TYR A 457 -23.08 -8.38 -2.00
C TYR A 457 -23.73 -9.23 -0.90
N GLY A 458 -23.16 -10.40 -0.60
CA GLY A 458 -23.56 -11.32 0.45
C GLY A 458 -22.44 -11.52 1.47
N LEU A 459 -22.08 -12.78 1.74
CA LEU A 459 -21.03 -13.13 2.71
C LEU A 459 -19.64 -13.21 2.09
N GLY A 460 -19.52 -13.17 0.76
CA GLY A 460 -18.24 -13.30 0.05
C GLY A 460 -17.59 -14.68 0.18
N ILE A 461 -18.29 -15.72 0.65
CA ILE A 461 -17.66 -17.03 0.92
C ILE A 461 -17.50 -17.86 -0.37
N SER A 462 -16.41 -18.60 -0.50
CA SER A 462 -16.21 -19.49 -1.65
C SER A 462 -17.29 -20.59 -1.71
N PRO A 463 -17.78 -20.97 -2.90
CA PRO A 463 -18.71 -22.09 -3.02
C PRO A 463 -17.99 -23.44 -2.84
N ALA A 464 -18.71 -24.43 -2.28
CA ALA A 464 -18.20 -25.80 -2.25
C ALA A 464 -18.09 -26.38 -3.66
N LEU A 465 -16.90 -26.86 -4.02
CA LEU A 465 -16.59 -27.44 -5.34
C LEU A 465 -16.29 -28.93 -5.24
N ASN A 466 -16.58 -29.67 -6.31
CA ASN A 466 -16.18 -31.06 -6.48
C ASN A 466 -15.83 -31.37 -7.93
N TRP A 467 -14.99 -32.37 -8.15
CA TRP A 467 -14.66 -32.85 -9.48
C TRP A 467 -14.36 -34.34 -9.51
N SER A 468 -14.42 -34.95 -10.71
CA SER A 468 -14.05 -36.36 -10.89
C SER A 468 -12.53 -36.56 -10.74
N ALA A 469 -12.12 -37.61 -10.03
CA ALA A 469 -10.70 -38.00 -9.92
C ALA A 469 -10.08 -38.29 -11.29
N VAL A 470 -8.84 -37.87 -11.49
CA VAL A 470 -8.08 -38.10 -12.73
C VAL A 470 -6.90 -39.05 -12.45
N PRO A 471 -6.82 -40.20 -13.13
CA PRO A 471 -5.68 -41.11 -12.99
C PRO A 471 -4.35 -40.42 -13.28
N ASN A 472 -3.34 -40.72 -12.46
CA ASN A 472 -1.98 -40.16 -12.55
C ASN A 472 -1.88 -38.65 -12.29
N ALA A 473 -2.95 -37.99 -11.83
CA ALA A 473 -2.81 -36.62 -11.31
C ALA A 473 -1.92 -36.66 -10.06
N ALA A 474 -0.93 -35.76 -10.01
CA ALA A 474 -0.16 -35.49 -8.80
C ALA A 474 -0.77 -34.31 -8.01
N SER A 475 -1.43 -33.37 -8.70
CA SER A 475 -2.16 -32.28 -8.07
C SER A 475 -3.27 -31.73 -8.95
N TYR A 476 -4.14 -30.89 -8.38
CA TYR A 476 -5.08 -30.05 -9.12
C TYR A 476 -4.81 -28.56 -8.89
N ALA A 477 -5.24 -27.76 -9.87
CA ALA A 477 -5.33 -26.32 -9.77
C ALA A 477 -6.74 -25.85 -10.14
N ILE A 478 -7.18 -24.75 -9.52
CA ILE A 478 -8.47 -24.10 -9.76
C ILE A 478 -8.21 -22.67 -10.21
N LEU A 479 -8.91 -22.27 -11.26
CA LEU A 479 -9.03 -20.90 -11.70
C LEU A 479 -10.51 -20.54 -11.78
N VAL A 480 -10.89 -19.37 -11.29
CA VAL A 480 -12.21 -18.81 -11.52
C VAL A 480 -12.10 -17.50 -12.25
N GLU A 481 -12.74 -17.39 -13.41
CA GLU A 481 -12.62 -16.24 -14.31
C GLU A 481 -13.99 -15.73 -14.80
N ASP A 482 -14.15 -14.41 -14.85
CA ASP A 482 -15.32 -13.69 -15.36
C ASP A 482 -14.93 -12.92 -16.64
N PRO A 483 -15.36 -13.36 -17.85
CA PRO A 483 -15.07 -12.68 -19.11
C PRO A 483 -15.96 -11.46 -19.40
N ASP A 484 -17.02 -11.25 -18.61
CA ASP A 484 -18.02 -10.20 -18.80
C ASP A 484 -17.66 -8.91 -18.04
N GLY A 485 -16.75 -9.01 -17.07
CA GLY A 485 -16.23 -7.89 -16.30
C GLY A 485 -15.51 -6.79 -17.11
N SER A 486 -15.24 -5.67 -16.42
CA SER A 486 -14.56 -4.51 -17.01
C SER A 486 -13.12 -4.81 -17.44
N ALA A 487 -12.43 -5.67 -16.70
CA ALA A 487 -11.20 -6.33 -17.15
C ALA A 487 -11.56 -7.72 -17.69
N LYS A 488 -11.03 -8.09 -18.86
CA LYS A 488 -11.42 -9.33 -19.55
C LYS A 488 -10.30 -10.36 -19.57
N PRO A 489 -10.35 -11.43 -18.76
CA PRO A 489 -11.29 -11.68 -17.67
C PRO A 489 -10.86 -11.04 -16.34
N VAL A 490 -11.81 -10.90 -15.41
CA VAL A 490 -11.55 -10.70 -13.99
C VAL A 490 -11.25 -12.07 -13.37
N VAL A 491 -10.12 -12.19 -12.68
CA VAL A 491 -9.75 -13.44 -11.99
C VAL A 491 -10.31 -13.40 -10.57
N HIS A 492 -11.23 -14.30 -10.25
CA HIS A 492 -11.90 -14.41 -8.97
C HIS A 492 -11.22 -15.38 -8.00
N TRP A 493 -10.47 -16.36 -8.52
CA TRP A 493 -9.75 -17.30 -7.67
C TRP A 493 -8.59 -17.96 -8.41
N VAL A 494 -7.48 -18.13 -7.73
CA VAL A 494 -6.30 -18.90 -8.17
C VAL A 494 -5.89 -19.81 -7.02
N ALA A 495 -5.91 -21.13 -7.22
CA ALA A 495 -5.44 -22.09 -6.24
C ALA A 495 -4.69 -23.25 -6.92
N TRP A 496 -3.65 -23.77 -6.29
CA TRP A 496 -2.84 -24.87 -6.84
C TRP A 496 -2.28 -25.79 -5.74
N ASN A 497 -1.63 -26.86 -6.19
CA ASN A 497 -1.11 -27.93 -5.34
C ASN A 497 -2.19 -28.59 -4.48
N ILE A 498 -3.45 -28.63 -4.97
CA ILE A 498 -4.51 -29.41 -4.35
C ILE A 498 -4.13 -30.89 -4.46
N PRO A 499 -4.01 -31.65 -3.35
CA PRO A 499 -3.53 -33.03 -3.39
C PRO A 499 -4.35 -33.91 -4.33
N ALA A 500 -3.70 -34.86 -5.02
CA ALA A 500 -4.36 -35.76 -5.97
C ALA A 500 -5.56 -36.55 -5.38
N GLY A 501 -5.53 -36.83 -4.08
CA GLY A 501 -6.62 -37.49 -3.35
C GLY A 501 -7.79 -36.56 -3.00
N THR A 502 -7.59 -35.25 -3.08
CA THR A 502 -8.61 -34.23 -2.79
C THR A 502 -9.35 -33.88 -4.07
N THR A 503 -10.61 -34.29 -4.15
CA THR A 503 -11.51 -34.07 -5.30
C THR A 503 -12.72 -33.20 -4.94
N ARG A 504 -12.65 -32.54 -3.79
CA ARG A 504 -13.66 -31.60 -3.32
C ARG A 504 -13.02 -30.57 -2.39
N LEU A 505 -13.56 -29.36 -2.41
CA LEU A 505 -13.27 -28.30 -1.46
C LEU A 505 -14.57 -27.91 -0.73
N PRO A 506 -14.52 -27.68 0.59
CA PRO A 506 -15.66 -27.12 1.32
C PRO A 506 -15.92 -25.67 0.90
N GLU A 507 -17.09 -25.17 1.28
CA GLU A 507 -17.39 -23.73 1.20
C GLU A 507 -16.57 -22.93 2.23
N GLY A 508 -16.41 -21.63 1.98
CA GLY A 508 -15.83 -20.71 2.96
C GLY A 508 -14.36 -20.97 3.28
N LEU A 509 -13.54 -21.19 2.26
CA LEU A 509 -12.09 -21.34 2.44
C LEU A 509 -11.45 -20.04 2.94
N GLN A 510 -10.37 -20.18 3.72
CA GLN A 510 -9.61 -19.06 4.26
C GLN A 510 -9.01 -18.22 3.13
N GLU A 511 -9.01 -16.90 3.27
CA GLU A 511 -8.38 -15.98 2.31
C GLU A 511 -6.91 -15.71 2.66
N ARG A 512 -6.05 -16.71 2.41
CA ARG A 512 -4.61 -16.64 2.73
C ARG A 512 -3.77 -17.44 1.74
N ASP A 513 -2.48 -17.13 1.66
CA ASP A 513 -1.54 -17.73 0.70
C ASP A 513 -1.46 -19.27 0.79
N ARG A 514 -1.46 -19.82 2.01
CA ARG A 514 -1.42 -21.27 2.25
C ARG A 514 -2.53 -21.67 3.20
N LEU A 515 -3.36 -22.60 2.78
CA LEU A 515 -4.40 -23.19 3.62
C LEU A 515 -3.80 -24.20 4.58
N ASP A 516 -4.39 -24.27 5.78
CA ASP A 516 -4.09 -25.24 6.82
C ASP A 516 -5.35 -26.02 7.22
N GLY A 517 -5.14 -27.18 7.84
CA GLY A 517 -6.22 -27.97 8.44
C GLY A 517 -6.71 -29.15 7.59
N GLY A 518 -6.32 -30.35 8.02
CA GLY A 518 -6.85 -31.61 7.50
C GLY A 518 -6.67 -31.75 5.98
N PRO A 519 -7.75 -31.94 5.19
CA PRO A 519 -7.65 -32.13 3.74
C PRO A 519 -7.24 -30.87 2.96
N LEU A 520 -7.17 -29.70 3.61
CA LEU A 520 -6.76 -28.43 3.01
C LEU A 520 -5.28 -28.12 3.16
N GLU A 521 -4.59 -28.90 4.00
CA GLU A 521 -3.19 -28.67 4.37
C GLU A 521 -2.29 -28.54 3.14
N GLY A 522 -1.60 -27.41 3.03
CA GLY A 522 -0.60 -27.16 1.99
C GLY A 522 -1.17 -26.74 0.63
N ILE A 523 -2.50 -26.58 0.50
CA ILE A 523 -3.09 -25.96 -0.70
C ILE A 523 -2.66 -24.51 -0.76
N MET A 524 -2.17 -24.08 -1.91
CA MET A 524 -1.71 -22.72 -2.14
C MET A 524 -2.79 -21.90 -2.84
N GLN A 525 -2.89 -20.61 -2.50
CA GLN A 525 -3.73 -19.63 -3.17
C GLN A 525 -2.91 -18.43 -3.66
N GLY A 526 -3.39 -17.81 -4.73
CA GLY A 526 -2.70 -16.75 -5.44
C GLY A 526 -3.51 -15.47 -5.54
N ALA A 527 -2.90 -14.45 -6.14
CA ALA A 527 -3.54 -13.16 -6.35
C ALA A 527 -4.58 -13.23 -7.49
N GLY A 528 -5.80 -12.84 -7.18
CA GLY A 528 -6.88 -12.59 -8.15
C GLY A 528 -6.67 -11.28 -8.92
N GLY A 529 -7.65 -10.94 -9.78
CA GLY A 529 -7.59 -9.77 -10.65
C GLY A 529 -7.58 -8.44 -9.90
N LEU A 530 -8.15 -8.42 -8.69
CA LEU A 530 -8.14 -7.28 -7.78
C LEU A 530 -6.92 -7.24 -6.85
N GLY A 531 -5.99 -8.19 -6.94
CA GLY A 531 -4.78 -8.26 -6.12
C GLY A 531 -4.95 -8.96 -4.77
N THR A 532 -6.16 -9.32 -4.36
CA THR A 532 -6.45 -10.12 -3.16
C THR A 532 -6.13 -11.60 -3.38
N VAL A 533 -5.83 -12.31 -2.29
CA VAL A 533 -5.55 -13.74 -2.26
C VAL A 533 -6.81 -14.53 -1.89
N GLY A 534 -7.01 -15.66 -2.56
CA GLY A 534 -8.16 -16.55 -2.31
C GLY A 534 -9.36 -16.20 -3.19
N TRP A 535 -10.55 -16.58 -2.72
CA TRP A 535 -11.80 -16.33 -3.42
C TRP A 535 -12.23 -14.88 -3.27
N TYR A 536 -12.54 -14.24 -4.39
CA TYR A 536 -13.25 -12.97 -4.44
C TYR A 536 -14.60 -13.22 -5.10
N GLY A 537 -15.70 -12.88 -4.42
CA GLY A 537 -17.05 -13.17 -4.90
C GLY A 537 -17.41 -12.40 -6.18
N PRO A 538 -18.43 -12.84 -6.93
CA PRO A 538 -19.09 -12.01 -7.93
C PRO A 538 -19.43 -10.61 -7.40
N ARG A 539 -19.05 -9.57 -8.13
CA ARG A 539 -19.42 -8.17 -7.85
C ARG A 539 -19.68 -7.38 -9.15
N PRO A 540 -20.56 -7.84 -10.05
CA PRO A 540 -20.98 -7.05 -11.21
C PRO A 540 -21.65 -5.75 -10.74
N GLN A 541 -21.68 -4.70 -11.57
CA GLN A 541 -22.38 -3.48 -11.17
C GLN A 541 -23.88 -3.76 -11.03
N LYS A 542 -24.53 -3.07 -10.09
CA LYS A 542 -25.96 -3.25 -9.88
C LYS A 542 -26.74 -2.95 -11.16
N GLY A 543 -27.55 -3.92 -11.59
CA GLY A 543 -28.34 -3.84 -12.81
C GLY A 543 -27.62 -4.23 -14.09
N ASP A 544 -26.37 -4.70 -14.03
CA ASP A 544 -25.71 -5.37 -15.15
C ASP A 544 -26.47 -6.65 -15.53
N ALA A 545 -26.30 -7.09 -16.78
CA ALA A 545 -26.74 -8.44 -17.18
C ALA A 545 -25.99 -9.50 -16.36
N PRO A 546 -26.52 -10.73 -16.22
CA PRO A 546 -25.78 -11.80 -15.55
C PRO A 546 -24.41 -12.04 -16.19
N HIS A 547 -23.37 -11.92 -15.38
CA HIS A 547 -22.00 -12.31 -15.72
C HIS A 547 -21.84 -13.82 -15.61
N HIS A 548 -20.91 -14.39 -16.37
CA HIS A 548 -20.57 -15.80 -16.38
C HIS A 548 -19.26 -16.04 -15.63
N TYR A 549 -19.28 -16.94 -14.66
CA TYR A 549 -18.11 -17.29 -13.86
C TYR A 549 -17.68 -18.71 -14.21
N HIS A 550 -16.49 -18.82 -14.81
CA HIS A 550 -15.92 -20.07 -15.27
C HIS A 550 -15.06 -20.68 -14.16
N PHE A 551 -15.55 -21.76 -13.54
CA PHE A 551 -14.82 -22.55 -12.55
C PHE A 551 -14.03 -23.65 -13.29
N GLU A 552 -12.78 -23.32 -13.59
CA GLU A 552 -11.88 -24.14 -14.39
C GLU A 552 -10.95 -24.95 -13.49
N VAL A 553 -10.89 -26.27 -13.70
CA VAL A 553 -10.02 -27.18 -12.95
C VAL A 553 -9.02 -27.82 -13.90
N LEU A 554 -7.75 -27.77 -13.52
CA LEU A 554 -6.64 -28.43 -14.20
C LEU A 554 -6.16 -29.61 -13.35
N ALA A 555 -6.08 -30.80 -13.94
CA ALA A 555 -5.33 -31.90 -13.36
C ALA A 555 -3.89 -31.88 -13.90
N LEU A 556 -2.91 -31.96 -12.99
CA LEU A 556 -1.50 -31.82 -13.30
C LEU A 556 -0.75 -33.10 -12.94
N ASP A 557 0.24 -33.48 -13.76
CA ASP A 557 1.13 -34.62 -13.48
C ASP A 557 2.23 -34.32 -12.43
N ARG A 558 2.24 -33.08 -11.91
CA ARG A 558 3.20 -32.61 -10.90
C ARG A 558 2.57 -31.59 -9.95
N GLN A 559 3.30 -31.27 -8.89
CA GLN A 559 3.11 -30.03 -8.14
C GLN A 559 3.87 -28.88 -8.81
N LEU A 560 3.38 -27.66 -8.58
CA LEU A 560 3.95 -26.42 -9.09
C LEU A 560 4.76 -25.73 -7.99
N ASP A 561 5.93 -25.23 -8.37
CA ASP A 561 6.78 -24.37 -7.54
C ASP A 561 6.54 -22.93 -7.98
N LEU A 562 5.78 -22.19 -7.17
CA LEU A 562 5.31 -20.83 -7.45
C LEU A 562 5.51 -19.97 -6.20
N PRO A 563 5.85 -18.67 -6.36
CA PRO A 563 5.95 -17.77 -5.22
C PRO A 563 4.59 -17.53 -4.55
N LEU A 564 4.62 -17.05 -3.31
CA LEU A 564 3.41 -16.56 -2.62
C LEU A 564 2.79 -15.40 -3.43
N GLY A 565 1.46 -15.32 -3.45
CA GLY A 565 0.74 -14.34 -4.27
C GLY A 565 0.83 -14.56 -5.79
N ALA A 566 1.25 -15.74 -6.27
CA ALA A 566 1.33 -16.01 -7.71
C ALA A 566 0.02 -15.71 -8.45
N THR A 567 0.14 -15.09 -9.62
CA THR A 567 -0.99 -14.75 -10.49
C THR A 567 -1.42 -15.93 -11.34
N ARG A 568 -2.62 -15.84 -11.94
CA ARG A 568 -3.06 -16.76 -13.01
C ARG A 568 -1.97 -16.99 -14.05
N ASP A 569 -1.38 -15.93 -14.60
CA ASP A 569 -0.47 -16.06 -15.73
C ASP A 569 0.81 -16.83 -15.37
N GLN A 570 1.30 -16.65 -14.14
CA GLN A 570 2.43 -17.43 -13.61
C GLN A 570 2.05 -18.90 -13.39
N LEU A 571 0.84 -19.17 -12.87
CA LEU A 571 0.34 -20.53 -12.71
C LEU A 571 0.23 -21.25 -14.05
N LEU A 572 -0.38 -20.61 -15.06
CA LEU A 572 -0.54 -21.21 -16.39
C LEU A 572 0.82 -21.46 -17.05
N ALA A 573 1.77 -20.53 -16.93
CA ALA A 573 3.13 -20.73 -17.42
C ALA A 573 3.81 -21.94 -16.75
N ALA A 574 3.66 -22.11 -15.43
CA ALA A 574 4.22 -23.25 -14.70
C ALA A 574 3.50 -24.59 -15.01
N ALA A 575 2.21 -24.54 -15.34
CA ALA A 575 1.40 -25.69 -15.71
C ALA A 575 1.61 -26.15 -17.17
N ALA A 576 2.21 -25.30 -18.02
CA ALA A 576 2.36 -25.57 -19.44
C ALA A 576 3.09 -26.91 -19.70
N GLY A 577 2.45 -27.78 -20.48
CA GLY A 577 2.98 -29.12 -20.79
C GLY A 577 2.75 -30.19 -19.71
N HIS A 578 2.21 -29.80 -18.55
CA HIS A 578 1.96 -30.68 -17.40
C HIS A 578 0.47 -30.95 -17.14
N VAL A 579 -0.41 -30.33 -17.93
CA VAL A 579 -1.86 -30.56 -17.86
C VAL A 579 -2.21 -31.91 -18.48
N ILE A 580 -2.88 -32.78 -17.72
CA ILE A 580 -3.30 -34.12 -18.17
C ILE A 580 -4.81 -34.25 -18.38
N ALA A 581 -5.61 -33.41 -17.71
CA ALA A 581 -7.05 -33.29 -17.93
C ALA A 581 -7.54 -31.91 -17.50
N THR A 582 -8.67 -31.49 -18.05
CA THR A 582 -9.33 -30.22 -17.72
C THR A 582 -10.83 -30.39 -17.60
N GLY A 583 -11.46 -29.48 -16.86
CA GLY A 583 -12.91 -29.40 -16.71
C GLY A 583 -13.35 -27.98 -16.39
N ASN A 584 -14.60 -27.66 -16.71
CA ASN A 584 -15.19 -26.35 -16.49
C ASN A 584 -16.62 -26.49 -15.98
N LEU A 585 -17.01 -25.61 -15.06
CA LEU A 585 -18.39 -25.35 -14.67
C LEU A 585 -18.64 -23.85 -14.82
N VAL A 586 -19.73 -23.48 -15.50
CA VAL A 586 -20.13 -22.07 -15.60
C VAL A 586 -21.27 -21.82 -14.61
N GLY A 587 -21.11 -20.84 -13.73
CA GLY A 587 -22.20 -20.24 -12.95
C GLY A 587 -22.52 -18.84 -13.46
N THR A 588 -23.69 -18.30 -13.12
CA THR A 588 -24.09 -16.93 -13.49
C THR A 588 -24.43 -16.10 -12.26
N TYR A 589 -24.15 -14.80 -12.27
CA TYR A 589 -24.58 -13.90 -11.20
C TYR A 589 -24.89 -12.50 -11.74
N ALA A 590 -25.95 -11.90 -11.23
CA ALA A 590 -26.28 -10.49 -11.40
C ALA A 590 -26.75 -9.94 -10.05
N GLU A 591 -26.39 -8.70 -9.73
CA GLU A 591 -26.98 -7.99 -8.61
C GLU A 591 -28.15 -7.13 -9.13
N PRO A 592 -29.39 -7.37 -8.66
CA PRO A 592 -30.55 -6.58 -9.06
C PRO A 592 -30.40 -5.08 -8.74
N LYS A 593 -31.15 -4.25 -9.45
CA LYS A 593 -31.18 -2.80 -9.27
C LYS A 593 -31.74 -2.36 -7.92
#